data_AF-A0A4U1G2M3-F1
#
_entry.id   AF-A0A4U1G2M3-F1
#
_cell.length_a   1.000
_cell.length_b   1.000
_cell.length_c   1.000
_cell.angle_alpha   90.00
_cell.angle_beta   90.00
_cell.angle_gamma   90.00
#
_symmetry.space_group_name_H-M   'P 1'
#
loop_
_entity.id
_entity.type
_entity.pdbx_description
1 polymer ?
#
loop_
_entity_poly.entity_id
_entity_poly.type
_entity_poly.pdbx_seq_one_letter_code
_entity_poly.pdbx_strand_id
1 'polypeptide(L)' 'MERIIKFRGQRTEDGEWIFGYLADKDYINNIYEVATPSEEVHPDTVGQFIGLLDSNGKEIYDGDVFTVNGKYPKVVKYIP' A
#
# COMPACT_ATOMS: atom_id res chain seq x y z
N MET A 1 -12.78 12.23 -11.52
CA MET A 1 -11.42 12.16 -10.96
C MET A 1 -10.85 10.81 -11.36
N GLU A 2 -9.64 10.78 -11.92
CA GLU A 2 -9.02 9.51 -12.32
C GLU A 2 -8.52 8.76 -11.09
N ARG A 3 -8.73 7.44 -11.06
CA ARG A 3 -8.26 6.58 -9.97
C ARG A 3 -6.78 6.32 -10.13
N ILE A 4 -5.99 6.63 -9.09
CA ILE A 4 -4.58 6.28 -9.03
C ILE A 4 -4.47 4.79 -8.67
N ILE A 5 -3.90 3.99 -9.58
CA ILE A 5 -3.61 2.57 -9.34
C ILE A 5 -2.20 2.47 -8.78
N LYS A 6 -2.10 2.34 -7.46
CA LYS A 6 -0.84 2.19 -6.73
C LYS A 6 -1.05 1.19 -5.59
N PHE A 7 -0.07 0.33 -5.39
CA PHE A 7 -0.03 -0.68 -4.34
C PHE A 7 1.21 -0.49 -3.49
N ARG A 8 1.17 -1.03 -2.28
CA ARG A 8 2.34 -1.20 -1.42
C ARG A 8 2.39 -2.62 -0.86
N GLY A 9 3.56 -3.04 -0.41
CA GLY A 9 3.78 -4.28 0.32
C GLY A 9 5.13 -4.23 1.04
N GLN A 10 5.29 -5.05 2.09
CA GLN A 10 6.57 -5.24 2.75
C GLN A 10 7.38 -6.30 1.99
N ARG A 11 8.55 -5.92 1.48
CA ARG A 11 9.47 -6.81 0.76
C ARG A 11 9.89 -7.96 1.67
N THR A 12 9.91 -9.18 1.15
CA THR A 12 10.23 -10.38 1.94
C THR A 12 11.69 -10.44 2.42
N GLU A 13 12.61 -9.75 1.73
CA GLU A 13 14.04 -9.75 2.02
C GLU A 13 14.42 -8.94 3.27
N ASP A 14 13.91 -7.72 3.40
CA ASP A 14 14.34 -6.73 4.40
C ASP A 14 13.18 -6.11 5.20
N GLY A 15 11.93 -6.41 4.83
CA GLY A 15 10.73 -5.83 5.44
C GLY A 15 10.48 -4.37 5.06
N GLU A 16 11.22 -3.81 4.10
CA GLU A 16 10.99 -2.45 3.63
C GLU A 16 9.66 -2.34 2.88
N TRP A 17 8.99 -1.20 3.06
CA TRP A 17 7.78 -0.90 2.28
C TRP A 17 8.19 -0.47 0.87
N ILE A 18 7.77 -1.24 -0.11
CA ILE A 18 7.90 -0.89 -1.53
C ILE A 18 6.56 -0.49 -2.10
N PHE A 19 6.59 0.30 -3.17
CA PHE A 19 5.40 0.86 -3.79
C PHE A 19 5.46 0.71 -5.30
N GLY A 20 4.30 0.46 -5.91
CA GLY A 20 4.23 0.37 -7.37
C GLY A 20 2.97 -0.27 -7.87
N TYR A 21 3.08 -1.08 -8.91
CA TYR A 21 1.96 -1.79 -9.53
C TYR A 21 1.95 -3.25 -9.10
N LEU A 22 0.76 -3.78 -8.80
CA LEU A 22 0.61 -5.19 -8.46
C LEU A 22 0.89 -6.05 -9.69
N ALA A 23 1.90 -6.92 -9.59
CA ALA A 23 2.27 -7.86 -10.64
C ALA A 23 1.62 -9.24 -10.42
N ASP A 24 1.52 -9.67 -9.16
CA ASP A 24 0.79 -10.85 -8.68
C ASP A 24 0.37 -10.63 -7.21
N LYS A 25 -0.30 -11.59 -6.57
CA LYS A 25 -0.79 -11.53 -5.19
C LYS A 25 0.28 -11.17 -4.15
N ASP A 26 1.53 -11.47 -4.44
CA ASP A 26 2.72 -11.30 -3.59
C ASP A 26 3.89 -10.67 -4.36
N TYR A 27 3.63 -10.00 -5.49
CA TYR A 27 4.67 -9.30 -6.24
C TYR A 27 4.28 -7.88 -6.62
N ILE A 28 5.19 -6.93 -6.40
CA ILE A 28 5.03 -5.52 -6.77
C ILE A 28 6.15 -5.11 -7.73
N ASN A 29 5.77 -4.49 -8.85
CA ASN A 29 6.72 -3.81 -9.73
C ASN A 29 7.07 -2.45 -9.12
N ASN A 30 8.26 -2.37 -8.51
CA ASN A 30 8.69 -1.19 -7.77
C ASN A 30 8.96 -0.01 -8.70
N ILE A 31 8.20 1.07 -8.56
CA ILE A 31 8.30 2.24 -9.45
C ILE A 31 9.49 3.16 -9.15
N TYR A 32 10.19 2.93 -8.04
CA TYR A 32 11.37 3.70 -7.64
C TYR A 32 12.69 3.09 -8.12
N GLU A 33 12.64 1.91 -8.74
CA GLU A 33 13.82 1.23 -9.27
C GLU A 33 13.87 1.28 -10.80
N VAL A 34 15.09 1.42 -11.34
CA VAL A 34 15.34 1.68 -12.78
C VAL A 34 14.78 0.60 -13.69
N ALA A 35 14.85 -0.66 -13.27
CA ALA A 35 14.37 -1.81 -14.05
C ALA A 35 12.92 -2.20 -13.72
N THR A 36 12.25 -1.49 -12.79
CA THR A 36 10.96 -1.87 -12.23
C THR A 36 10.85 -3.38 -11.95
N PRO A 37 11.80 -3.97 -11.18
CA PRO A 37 11.75 -5.39 -10.91
C PRO A 37 10.45 -5.74 -10.19
N SER A 38 9.91 -6.92 -10.52
CA SER A 38 8.88 -7.54 -9.69
C SER A 38 9.56 -8.06 -8.43
N GLU A 39 9.22 -7.45 -7.31
CA GLU A 39 9.78 -7.79 -6.01
C GLU A 39 8.75 -8.53 -5.18
N GLU A 40 9.18 -9.59 -4.51
CA GLU A 40 8.33 -10.39 -3.65
C GLU A 40 8.01 -9.64 -2.36
N VAL A 41 6.74 -9.66 -1.97
CA VAL A 41 6.21 -9.01 -0.77
C VAL A 41 5.38 -9.99 0.04
N HIS A 42 5.27 -9.74 1.34
CA HIS A 42 4.34 -10.48 2.19
C HIS A 42 2.89 -10.21 1.74
N PRO A 43 2.11 -11.23 1.31
CA PRO A 43 0.80 -11.04 0.69
C PRO A 43 -0.23 -10.39 1.63
N ASP A 44 -0.09 -10.57 2.93
CA ASP A 44 -0.95 -9.96 3.97
C ASP A 44 -0.66 -8.47 4.21
N THR A 45 0.44 -7.96 3.65
CA THR A 45 0.81 -6.54 3.70
C THR A 45 0.42 -5.78 2.44
N VAL A 46 -0.05 -6.48 1.40
CA VAL A 46 -0.45 -5.88 0.14
C VAL A 46 -1.71 -5.04 0.35
N GLY A 47 -1.60 -3.74 0.04
CA GLY A 47 -2.70 -2.80 0.13
C GLY A 47 -2.74 -1.87 -1.07
N GLN A 48 -3.95 -1.57 -1.56
CA GLN A 48 -4.14 -0.58 -2.63
C GLN A 48 -4.32 0.82 -2.03
N PHE A 49 -3.70 1.83 -2.65
CA PHE A 49 -3.94 3.23 -2.31
C PHE A 49 -5.42 3.59 -2.52
N ILE A 50 -6.07 4.16 -1.51
CA ILE A 50 -7.51 4.48 -1.57
C ILE A 50 -7.81 5.86 -2.15
N GLY A 51 -6.79 6.64 -2.53
CA GLY A 51 -6.96 8.00 -3.02
C GLY A 51 -7.04 9.07 -1.92
N LEU A 52 -6.79 8.73 -0.66
CA LEU A 52 -6.86 9.64 0.48
C LEU A 52 -5.51 9.77 1.20
N LEU A 53 -5.24 10.97 1.70
CA LEU A 53 -4.11 11.24 2.57
C LEU A 53 -4.61 11.43 4.02
N ASP A 54 -3.79 11.05 4.99
CA ASP A 54 -4.02 11.37 6.39
C ASP A 54 -3.75 12.86 6.69
N SER A 55 -3.93 13.25 7.97
CA SER A 55 -3.70 14.64 8.40
C SER A 55 -2.25 15.11 8.28
N ASN A 56 -1.29 14.21 8.05
CA ASN A 56 0.12 14.49 7.86
C ASN A 56 0.53 14.41 6.37
N GLY A 57 -0.42 14.19 5.46
CA GLY A 57 -0.16 14.03 4.03
C GLY A 57 0.35 12.63 3.65
N LYS A 58 0.28 11.64 4.56
CA LYS A 58 0.67 10.25 4.26
C LYS A 58 -0.47 9.55 3.52
N GLU A 59 -0.15 8.86 2.43
CA GLU A 59 -1.09 8.03 1.69
C GLU A 59 -1.71 6.93 2.57
N ILE A 60 -3.02 6.75 2.46
CA ILE A 60 -3.78 5.72 3.14
C ILE A 60 -4.03 4.56 2.18
N TYR A 61 -3.74 3.36 2.63
CA TYR A 61 -3.89 2.13 1.87
C TYR A 61 -4.97 1.23 2.47
N ASP A 62 -5.53 0.35 1.66
CA ASP A 62 -6.36 -0.75 2.15
C ASP A 62 -5.63 -1.54 3.24
N GLY A 63 -6.36 -1.88 4.30
CA GLY A 63 -5.80 -2.54 5.49
C GLY A 63 -5.15 -1.60 6.52
N ASP A 64 -4.94 -0.31 6.23
CA ASP A 64 -4.42 0.62 7.24
C ASP A 64 -5.34 0.73 8.46
N VAL A 65 -4.75 0.92 9.63
CA VAL A 65 -5.47 1.19 10.87
C VAL A 65 -5.30 2.65 11.25
N PHE A 66 -6.41 3.34 11.44
CA PHE A 66 -6.41 4.72 11.94
C PHE A 66 -7.27 4.85 13.19
N THR A 67 -6.99 5.89 13.97
CA THR A 67 -7.80 6.28 15.12
C THR A 67 -8.38 7.66 14.89
N VAL A 68 -9.63 7.86 15.28
CA VAL A 68 -10.26 9.19 15.28
C VAL A 68 -9.96 9.83 16.63
N ASN A 69 -9.19 10.92 16.63
CA ASN A 69 -8.76 11.63 17.85
C ASN A 69 -8.05 10.73 18.88
N GLY A 70 -7.20 9.81 18.40
CA GLY A 70 -6.49 8.84 19.26
C GLY A 70 -7.38 7.76 19.89
N LYS A 71 -8.64 7.64 19.45
CA LYS A 71 -9.61 6.65 19.95
C LYS A 71 -10.19 5.82 18.80
N TYR A 72 -10.76 4.67 19.15
CA TYR A 72 -11.50 3.77 18.24
C TYR A 72 -10.72 3.37 16.99
N PRO A 73 -9.83 2.37 17.07
CA PRO A 73 -9.13 1.87 15.89
C PRO A 73 -10.16 1.39 14.85
N LYS A 74 -9.97 1.83 13.60
CA LYS A 74 -10.75 1.43 12.43
C LYS A 74 -9.79 0.93 11.36
N VAL A 75 -10.14 -0.19 10.75
CA VAL A 75 -9.44 -0.74 9.59
C VAL A 75 -10.04 -0.09 8.34
N VAL A 76 -9.18 0.44 7.48
CA VAL A 76 -9.53 0.89 6.14
C VAL A 76 -9.86 -0.33 5.31
N LYS A 77 -11.04 -0.33 4.68
CA LYS A 77 -11.44 -1.36 3.73
C LYS A 77 -11.78 -0.70 2.40
N TYR A 78 -11.04 -1.04 1.37
CA TYR A 78 -11.40 -0.68 0.01
C TYR A 78 -12.64 -1.49 -0.41
N ILE A 79 -13.64 -0.79 -0.95
CA ILE A 79 -14.86 -1.40 -1.50
C ILE A 79 -14.90 -1.00 -2.99
N PRO A 80 -14.89 -1.97 -3.92
CA PRO A 80 -14.89 -1.70 -5.36
C PRO A 80 -16.17 -1.03 -5.87
#